data_AF-A0A533UW35-F1
#
_entry.id   AF-A0A533UW35-F1
#
_cell.length_a   1.000
_cell.length_b   1.000
_cell.length_c   1.000
_cell.angle_alpha   90.00
_cell.angle_beta   90.00
_cell.angle_gamma   90.00
#
_symmetry.space_group_name_H-M   'P 1'
#
loop_
_entity.id
_entity.type
_entity.pdbx_description
1 polymer ?
#
loop_
_entity_poly.entity_id
_entity_poly.type
_entity_poly.pdbx_seq_one_letter_code
_entity_poly.pdbx_strand_id
1 'polypeptide(L)' 'MAKSRISITIDGKMAKAIENYYRDKVKIAAEKGEVIPKLSNIYEEIIERGWESKSGYRRK' A
#
# COMPACT_ATOMS: atom_id res chain seq x y z
N MET A 1 -9.18 -15.41 -0.18
CA MET A 1 -10.23 -14.79 -1.01
C MET A 1 -9.75 -14.70 -2.46
N ALA A 2 -10.66 -14.83 -3.42
CA ALA A 2 -10.35 -14.57 -4.82
C ALA A 2 -9.88 -13.12 -5.00
N LYS A 3 -8.83 -12.91 -5.80
CA LYS A 3 -8.30 -11.58 -6.10
C LYS A 3 -9.08 -10.97 -7.27
N SER A 4 -9.49 -9.72 -7.13
CA SER A 4 -10.12 -8.95 -8.20
C SER A 4 -9.11 -8.01 -8.84
N ARG A 5 -9.11 -7.93 -10.18
CA ARG A 5 -8.29 -6.95 -10.91
C ARG A 5 -8.99 -5.60 -10.90
N ILE A 6 -8.27 -4.56 -10.48
CA ILE A 6 -8.74 -3.18 -10.49
C ILE A 6 -7.71 -2.34 -11.26
N SER A 7 -8.18 -1.41 -12.07
CA SER A 7 -7.35 -0.40 -12.74
C SER A 7 -7.73 0.97 -12.21
N ILE A 8 -6.75 1.70 -11.68
CA ILE A 8 -6.92 3.05 -11.15
C ILE A 8 -5.91 3.99 -11.81
N THR A 9 -6.33 5.22 -12.06
CA THR A 9 -5.43 6.30 -12.49
C THR A 9 -5.16 7.19 -11.28
N ILE A 10 -3.89 7.41 -10.99
CA ILE A 10 -3.43 8.30 -9.91
C ILE A 10 -2.47 9.34 -10.50
N ASP A 11 -2.35 10.49 -9.84
CA ASP A 11 -1.41 11.52 -10.28
C ASP A 11 0.05 11.07 -10.09
N GLY A 12 0.96 11.68 -10.84
CA GLY A 12 2.37 11.30 -10.83
C GLY A 12 3.08 11.54 -9.49
N LYS A 13 2.63 12.49 -8.67
CA LYS A 13 3.22 12.72 -7.35
C LYS A 13 2.85 11.57 -6.42
N MET A 14 1.59 11.14 -6.44
CA MET A 14 1.13 9.99 -5.69
C MET A 14 1.84 8.70 -6.13
N ALA A 15 1.96 8.47 -7.44
CA ALA A 15 2.68 7.31 -7.97
C ALA A 15 4.13 7.24 -7.45
N LYS A 16 4.84 8.38 -7.47
CA LYS A 16 6.21 8.48 -6.94
C LYS A 16 6.29 8.25 -5.43
N ALA A 17 5.29 8.75 -4.68
CA ALA A 17 5.23 8.54 -3.24
C ALA A 17 5.06 7.06 -2.88
N ILE A 18 4.19 6.35 -3.60
CA ILE A 18 3.98 4.91 -3.43
C ILE A 18 5.24 4.12 -3.79
N GLU A 19 5.93 4.50 -4.88
CA GLU A 19 7.18 3.87 -5.26
C GLU A 19 8.27 4.03 -4.18
N ASN A 20 8.44 5.24 -3.64
CA ASN A 20 9.40 5.48 -2.56
C ASN A 20 9.07 4.65 -1.33
N TYR A 21 7.80 4.63 -0.92
CA TYR A 21 7.33 3.84 0.22
C TYR A 21 7.60 2.34 0.03
N TYR A 22 7.38 1.82 -1.20
CA TYR A 22 7.72 0.45 -1.53
C TYR A 22 9.23 0.18 -1.42
N ARG A 23 10.07 1.05 -1.98
CA ARG A 23 11.53 0.91 -1.91
C ARG A 23 12.04 0.87 -0.47
N ASP A 24 11.49 1.70 0.41
CA ASP A 24 11.85 1.71 1.83
C ASP A 24 11.51 0.36 2.50
N LYS A 25 10.32 -0.19 2.22
CA LYS A 25 9.97 -1.54 2.73
C LYS A 25 10.86 -2.63 2.18
N VAL A 26 11.21 -2.58 0.89
CA VAL A 26 12.14 -3.55 0.28
C VAL A 26 13.50 -3.48 0.96
N LYS A 27 14.01 -2.27 1.20
CA LYS A 27 15.29 -2.06 1.88
C LYS A 27 15.28 -2.67 3.29
N ILE A 28 14.24 -2.37 4.08
CA ILE A 28 14.10 -2.90 5.43
C ILE A 28 13.99 -4.43 5.43
N ALA A 29 13.21 -5.00 4.51
CA ALA A 29 13.07 -6.45 4.40
C ALA A 29 14.40 -7.11 4.02
N ALA A 30 15.14 -6.54 3.07
CA ALA A 30 16.45 -7.02 2.67
C ALA A 30 17.49 -6.95 3.81
N GLU A 31 17.52 -5.85 4.56
CA GLU A 31 18.41 -5.69 5.72
C GLU A 31 18.11 -6.70 6.84
N LYS A 32 16.84 -7.10 6.99
CA LYS A 32 16.41 -8.06 8.01
C LYS A 32 16.40 -9.51 7.54
N GLY A 33 16.66 -9.78 6.26
CA GLY A 33 16.50 -11.11 5.68
C GLY A 33 15.05 -11.59 5.60
N GLU A 34 14.08 -10.67 5.64
CA GLU A 34 12.65 -10.95 5.52
C GLU A 34 12.21 -11.06 4.06
N VAL A 35 11.00 -11.61 3.85
CA VAL A 35 10.42 -11.73 2.52
C VAL A 35 10.11 -10.34 1.97
N ILE A 36 10.64 -10.04 0.80
CA ILE A 36 10.35 -8.79 0.09
C ILE A 36 8.86 -8.77 -0.32
N PRO A 37 8.09 -7.75 0.11
CA PRO A 37 6.67 -7.65 -0.26
C PRO A 37 6.52 -7.40 -1.76
N LYS A 38 5.38 -7.79 -2.34
CA LYS A 38 5.03 -7.38 -3.71
C LYS A 38 4.42 -5.98 -3.68
N LEU A 39 4.59 -5.23 -4.77
CA LEU A 39 3.96 -3.91 -4.90
C LEU A 39 2.43 -3.96 -4.76
N SER A 40 1.77 -5.05 -5.19
CA SER A 40 0.33 -5.23 -4.99
C SER A 40 -0.08 -5.24 -3.51
N ASN A 41 0.75 -5.81 -2.62
CA ASN A 41 0.49 -5.81 -1.19
C ASN A 41 0.53 -4.39 -0.61
N ILE A 42 1.40 -3.52 -1.14
CA ILE A 42 1.48 -2.12 -0.72
C ILE A 42 0.19 -1.37 -1.09
N TYR A 43 -0.34 -1.58 -2.29
CA TYR A 43 -1.60 -0.97 -2.69
C TYR A 43 -2.76 -1.43 -1.80
N GLU A 44 -2.84 -2.74 -1.51
CA GLU A 44 -3.86 -3.29 -0.61
C GLU A 44 -3.78 -2.65 0.78
N GLU A 45 -2.58 -2.56 1.38
CA GLU A 45 -2.35 -1.94 2.69
C GLU A 45 -2.73 -0.45 2.72
N ILE A 46 -2.37 0.31 1.68
CA ILE A 46 -2.71 1.73 1.58
C ILE A 46 -4.23 1.92 1.52
N ILE A 47 -4.91 1.10 0.71
CA ILE A 47 -6.37 1.15 0.57
C ILE A 47 -7.05 0.79 1.89
N GLU A 48 -6.60 -0.27 2.56
CA GLU A 48 -7.14 -0.72 3.85
C GLU A 48 -7.00 0.37 4.93
N ARG A 49 -5.79 0.93 5.11
CA ARG A 49 -5.55 2.03 6.05
C ARG A 49 -6.42 3.25 5.75
N GLY A 50 -6.58 3.60 4.48
CA GLY A 50 -7.42 4.70 4.04
C GLY A 50 -8.91 4.46 4.32
N TRP A 51 -9.37 3.21 4.19
CA TRP A 51 -10.74 2.82 4.46
C TRP A 51 -11.06 2.80 5.96
N GLU A 52 -10.15 2.23 6.76
CA GLU A 52 -10.26 2.20 8.23
C GLU A 52 -10.23 3.60 8.85
N SER A 53 -9.36 4.48 8.33
CA SER A 53 -9.28 5.87 8.77
C SER A 53 -10.62 6.61 8.58
N LYS A 54 -11.42 6.24 7.58
CA LYS A 54 -12.74 6.83 7.33
C LYS A 54 -13.87 6.14 8.10
N SER A 55 -13.76 4.84 8.37
CA SER A 55 -14.80 4.09 9.10
C SER A 55 -14.88 4.45 10.59
N GLY A 56 -13.80 5.00 11.16
CA GLY A 56 -13.79 5.58 12.52
C GLY A 56 -14.61 6.87 12.69
N TYR A 57 -15.05 7.52 11.61
CA TYR A 57 -15.78 8.80 11.67
C TYR A 57 -17.30 8.67 11.85
N ARG A 58 -17.81 7.45 12.14
CA ARG A 58 -19.25 7.19 12.38
C ARG A 58 -19.55 6.71 13.81
N ARG A 59 -18.77 7.16 14.79
CA ARG A 59 -19.13 7.10 16.22
C ARG A 59 -18.93 8.49 16.86
N LYS A 60 -19.87 9.38 16.60
CA LYS A 60 -20.20 10.52 17.46
C LYS A 60 -21.71 10.60 17.55
#